data_AF-A0A833RJN5-F1
#
_entry.id   AF-A0A833RJN5-F1
#
_cell.length_a   1.000
_cell.length_b   1.000
_cell.length_c   1.000
_cell.angle_alpha   90.00
_cell.angle_beta   90.00
_cell.angle_gamma   90.00
#
_symmetry.space_group_name_H-M   'P 1'
#
loop_
_entity.id
_entity.type
_entity.pdbx_description
1 polymer ?
#
loop_
_entity_poly.entity_id
_entity_poly.type
_entity_poly.pdbx_seq_one_letter_code
_entity_poly.pdbx_strand_id
1 'polypeptide(L)'
;MGTFLRFLGISSSDDNRVDEATGLTERQKKLVQNTWAVVRKDEVASGIAVMTTSLRLDSTKFFCRFFKKYPEYQRYFPAFKDTPLNELPANKRFQAHCASVITALNNVIDSLHDPALMEASLISLAERHKNRGQTKEEFQNLKEVMLEVLRQALGKQYTPEVAEAWSKTLDGLFTKIYQVFAS
;
A
#
# COMPACT_ATOMS: atom_id res chain seq x y z
N MET A 1 -31.37 21.08 3.97
CA MET A 1 -30.29 21.98 3.50
C MET A 1 -28.88 21.39 3.77
N GLY A 2 -28.66 20.07 3.56
CA GLY A 2 -27.39 19.41 3.93
C GLY A 2 -26.43 19.17 2.75
N THR A 3 -26.91 19.30 1.52
CA THR A 3 -26.18 18.82 0.33
C THR A 3 -25.33 19.90 -0.35
N PHE A 4 -25.64 21.19 -0.15
CA PHE A 4 -24.96 22.31 -0.80
C PHE A 4 -23.62 22.70 -0.14
N LEU A 5 -23.40 22.36 1.14
CA LEU A 5 -22.19 22.75 1.89
C LEU A 5 -20.98 21.83 1.60
N ARG A 6 -21.18 20.63 1.05
CA ARG A 6 -20.08 19.73 0.66
C ARG A 6 -19.26 20.26 -0.52
N PHE A 7 -19.83 21.17 -1.33
CA PHE A 7 -19.17 21.73 -2.51
C PHE A 7 -18.22 22.90 -2.18
N LEU A 8 -18.30 23.49 -0.99
CA LEU A 8 -17.54 24.70 -0.61
C LEU A 8 -16.35 24.46 0.33
N GLY A 9 -15.89 23.22 0.50
CA GLY A 9 -14.65 22.94 1.25
C GLY A 9 -14.72 23.26 2.75
N ILE A 10 -15.92 23.41 3.32
CA ILE A 10 -16.08 23.49 4.77
C ILE A 10 -15.89 22.08 5.33
N SER A 11 -14.69 21.81 5.85
CA SER A 11 -14.40 20.62 6.65
C SER A 11 -15.46 20.51 7.75
N SER A 12 -16.28 19.46 7.72
CA SER A 12 -17.15 19.18 8.87
C SER A 12 -16.26 18.87 10.08
N SER A 13 -16.66 19.28 11.27
CA SER A 13 -15.96 18.98 12.54
C SER A 13 -15.67 17.48 12.72
N ASP A 14 -16.44 16.64 12.03
CA ASP A 14 -16.33 15.18 12.01
C ASP A 14 -15.09 14.66 11.24
N ASP A 15 -14.52 15.43 10.29
CA ASP A 15 -13.40 14.97 9.45
C ASP A 15 -12.09 14.76 10.22
N ASN A 16 -11.97 15.39 11.41
CA ASN A 16 -10.83 15.24 12.31
C ASN A 16 -11.11 14.28 13.47
N ARG A 17 -12.32 13.71 13.57
CA ARG A 17 -12.64 12.71 14.58
C ARG A 17 -11.85 11.43 14.29
N VAL A 18 -11.21 10.88 15.31
CA VAL A 18 -10.47 9.62 15.19
C VAL A 18 -11.48 8.48 15.23
N ASP A 19 -11.42 7.61 14.21
CA ASP A 19 -12.10 6.32 14.23
C ASP A 19 -11.31 5.35 15.12
N GLU A 20 -11.92 4.89 16.21
CA GLU A 20 -11.28 4.00 17.20
C GLU A 20 -10.83 2.67 16.60
N ALA A 21 -11.51 2.18 15.55
CA ALA A 21 -11.19 0.88 14.95
C ALA A 21 -9.93 0.95 14.08
N THR A 22 -9.65 2.09 13.47
CA THR A 22 -8.52 2.28 12.55
C THR A 22 -7.42 3.18 13.10
N GLY A 23 -7.72 4.00 14.11
CA GLY A 23 -6.84 5.05 14.62
C GLY A 23 -6.66 6.23 13.66
N LEU A 24 -7.45 6.29 12.58
CA LEU A 24 -7.36 7.30 11.52
C LEU A 24 -8.54 8.25 11.59
N THR A 25 -8.32 9.49 11.17
CA THR A 25 -9.43 10.42 10.89
C THR A 25 -9.95 10.23 9.48
N GLU A 26 -11.20 10.65 9.21
CA GLU A 26 -11.75 10.63 7.85
C GLU A 26 -10.91 11.47 6.88
N ARG A 27 -10.32 12.58 7.34
CA ARG A 27 -9.35 13.36 6.56
C ARG A 27 -8.12 12.52 6.19
N GLN A 28 -7.56 11.75 7.12
CA GLN A 28 -6.40 10.90 6.87
C GLN A 28 -6.73 9.76 5.90
N LYS A 29 -7.89 9.10 6.05
CA LYS A 29 -8.37 8.08 5.11
C LYS A 29 -8.49 8.64 3.70
N LYS A 30 -9.13 9.81 3.55
CA LYS A 30 -9.24 10.53 2.26
C LYS A 30 -7.86 10.87 1.68
N LEU A 31 -6.92 11.37 2.50
CA LEU A 31 -5.55 11.67 2.03
C LEU A 31 -4.85 10.41 1.49
N VAL A 32 -4.93 9.29 2.21
CA VAL A 32 -4.35 8.02 1.76
C VAL A 32 -5.01 7.56 0.46
N GLN A 33 -6.33 7.51 0.40
CA GLN A 33 -7.05 7.07 -0.81
C GLN A 33 -6.76 7.95 -2.03
N ASN A 34 -6.75 9.27 -1.86
CA ASN A 34 -6.47 10.22 -2.95
C ASN A 34 -5.03 10.10 -3.43
N THR A 35 -4.05 10.04 -2.51
CA THR A 35 -2.64 9.92 -2.89
C THR A 35 -2.32 8.53 -3.43
N TRP A 36 -2.99 7.49 -2.95
CA TRP A 36 -2.90 6.16 -3.53
C TRP A 36 -3.46 6.10 -4.96
N ALA A 37 -4.55 6.81 -5.26
CA ALA A 37 -5.05 6.92 -6.63
C ALA A 37 -4.05 7.58 -7.59
N VAL A 38 -3.24 8.52 -7.11
CA VAL A 38 -2.11 9.11 -7.88
C VAL A 38 -1.02 8.07 -8.12
N VAL A 39 -0.68 7.30 -7.09
CA VAL A 39 0.36 6.26 -7.13
C VAL A 39 -0.01 5.10 -8.06
N ARG A 40 -1.29 4.71 -8.06
CA ARG A 40 -1.82 3.55 -8.82
C ARG A 40 -2.17 3.80 -10.28
N LYS A 41 -2.27 5.06 -10.73
CA LYS A 41 -2.91 5.39 -12.01
C LYS A 41 -2.20 4.70 -13.19
N ASP A 42 -2.79 3.59 -13.62
CA ASP A 42 -2.54 2.88 -14.87
C ASP A 42 -2.97 3.77 -16.05
N GLU A 43 -2.22 3.77 -17.14
CA GLU A 43 -2.23 4.84 -18.16
C GLU A 43 -3.51 5.01 -18.98
N VAL A 44 -4.59 4.27 -18.74
CA VAL A 44 -5.71 4.20 -19.71
C VAL A 44 -6.83 5.23 -19.45
N ALA A 45 -6.95 5.83 -18.26
CA ALA A 45 -8.22 6.49 -17.87
C ALA A 45 -8.22 8.03 -17.72
N SER A 46 -7.17 8.78 -18.08
CA SER A 46 -7.26 10.25 -18.04
C SER A 46 -6.35 10.91 -19.06
N GLY A 47 -6.95 11.59 -20.03
CA GLY A 47 -6.30 12.47 -21.02
C GLY A 47 -5.58 13.71 -20.43
N ILE A 48 -5.15 13.63 -19.17
CA ILE A 48 -4.30 14.61 -18.46
C ILE A 48 -2.92 13.95 -18.15
N ALA A 49 -2.57 12.87 -18.83
CA ALA A 49 -1.33 12.12 -18.61
C ALA A 49 -0.13 12.64 -19.44
N VAL A 50 -0.13 13.91 -19.86
CA VAL A 50 0.85 14.44 -20.82
C VAL A 50 2.09 15.09 -20.17
N MET A 51 2.22 15.19 -18.83
CA MET A 51 3.39 15.91 -18.25
C MET A 51 4.09 15.33 -17.01
N THR A 52 3.71 14.16 -16.49
CA THR A 52 4.35 13.60 -15.28
C THR A 52 4.71 12.11 -15.41
N THR A 53 5.57 11.80 -16.38
CA THR A 53 5.95 10.41 -16.73
C THR A 53 7.04 9.78 -15.85
N SER A 54 7.60 10.47 -14.84
CA SER A 54 8.80 9.95 -14.15
C SER A 54 8.62 9.18 -12.83
N LEU A 55 7.43 9.10 -12.21
CA LEU A 55 7.32 8.57 -10.84
C LEU A 55 6.03 7.75 -10.57
N ARG A 56 5.53 6.98 -11.53
CA ARG A 56 4.45 6.00 -11.25
C ARG A 56 4.99 4.82 -10.46
N LEU A 57 4.21 4.27 -9.53
CA LEU A 57 4.57 3.03 -8.84
C LEU A 57 4.52 1.87 -9.81
N ASP A 58 5.67 1.56 -10.38
CA ASP A 58 5.88 0.30 -11.04
C ASP A 58 6.05 -0.77 -9.96
N SER A 59 5.02 -1.59 -9.77
CA SER A 59 5.02 -2.69 -8.80
C SER A 59 6.21 -3.63 -8.99
N THR A 60 6.73 -3.76 -10.23
CA THR A 60 7.94 -4.55 -10.51
C THR A 60 9.17 -3.84 -9.94
N LYS A 61 9.29 -2.52 -10.07
CA LYS A 61 10.37 -1.73 -9.44
C LYS A 61 10.31 -1.77 -7.92
N PHE A 62 9.12 -1.75 -7.32
CA PHE A 62 8.93 -1.93 -5.88
C PHE A 62 9.55 -3.26 -5.43
N PHE A 63 9.16 -4.37 -6.05
CA PHE A 63 9.68 -5.68 -5.67
C PHE A 63 11.14 -5.89 -6.03
N CYS A 64 11.63 -5.33 -7.15
CA CYS A 64 13.05 -5.34 -7.47
C CYS A 64 13.87 -4.56 -6.42
N ARG A 65 13.33 -3.45 -5.89
CA ARG A 65 13.97 -2.73 -4.78
C ARG A 65 13.93 -3.54 -3.49
N PHE A 66 12.81 -4.20 -3.21
CA PHE A 66 12.66 -5.08 -2.06
C PHE A 66 13.69 -6.21 -2.09
N PHE A 67 13.83 -6.94 -3.21
CA PHE A 67 14.84 -7.98 -3.37
C PHE A 67 16.27 -7.43 -3.49
N LYS A 68 16.46 -6.19 -3.93
CA LYS A 68 17.79 -5.56 -3.87
C LYS A 68 18.20 -5.26 -2.42
N LYS A 69 17.25 -4.87 -1.56
CA LYS A 69 17.49 -4.59 -0.14
C LYS A 69 17.59 -5.88 0.69
N TYR A 70 16.79 -6.89 0.35
CA TYR A 70 16.73 -8.20 1.00
C TYR A 70 16.77 -9.34 -0.03
N PRO A 71 17.94 -9.66 -0.60
CA PRO A 71 18.08 -10.65 -1.68
C PRO A 71 17.60 -12.05 -1.29
N GLU A 72 17.76 -12.42 -0.03
CA GLU A 72 17.35 -13.70 0.51
C GLU A 72 15.84 -13.95 0.41
N TYR A 73 15.01 -12.91 0.30
CA TYR A 73 13.55 -13.07 0.21
C TYR A 73 13.09 -13.59 -1.15
N GLN A 74 13.88 -13.44 -2.20
CA GLN A 74 13.53 -13.97 -3.52
C GLN A 74 13.39 -15.51 -3.49
N ARG A 75 14.06 -16.19 -2.55
CA ARG A 75 14.00 -17.66 -2.40
C ARG A 75 12.60 -18.21 -2.12
N TYR A 76 11.70 -17.40 -1.55
CA TYR A 76 10.33 -17.80 -1.23
C TYR A 76 9.42 -17.87 -2.46
N PHE A 77 9.93 -17.53 -3.64
CA PHE A 77 9.16 -17.47 -4.88
C PHE A 77 9.66 -18.52 -5.90
N PRO A 78 9.29 -19.81 -5.78
CA PRO A 78 9.79 -20.87 -6.65
C PRO A 78 9.72 -20.59 -8.15
N ALA A 79 8.73 -19.81 -8.59
CA ALA A 79 8.51 -19.48 -10.00
C ALA A 79 9.56 -18.52 -10.60
N PHE A 80 10.33 -17.80 -9.76
CA PHE A 80 11.34 -16.83 -10.22
C PHE A 80 12.51 -16.67 -9.24
N LYS A 81 12.70 -17.59 -8.29
CA LYS A 81 13.77 -17.52 -7.28
C LYS A 81 15.18 -17.48 -7.86
N ASP A 82 15.37 -18.11 -9.02
CA ASP A 82 16.67 -18.21 -9.71
C ASP A 82 16.79 -17.20 -10.87
N THR A 83 15.78 -16.33 -11.09
CA THR A 83 15.84 -15.29 -12.11
C THR A 83 16.70 -14.11 -11.63
N PRO A 84 17.71 -13.67 -12.39
CA PRO A 84 18.50 -12.49 -12.04
C PRO A 84 17.65 -11.22 -11.83
N LEU A 85 18.02 -10.36 -10.88
CA LEU A 85 17.25 -9.15 -10.54
C LEU A 85 16.99 -8.22 -11.74
N ASN A 86 17.93 -8.13 -12.68
CA ASN A 86 17.81 -7.34 -13.90
C ASN A 86 16.85 -7.95 -14.93
N GLU A 87 16.58 -9.25 -14.85
CA GLU A 87 15.68 -9.99 -15.73
C GLU A 87 14.26 -10.15 -15.15
N LEU A 88 14.11 -10.01 -13.82
CA LEU A 88 12.82 -10.11 -13.12
C LEU A 88 11.71 -9.26 -13.75
N PRO A 89 11.92 -7.97 -14.12
CA PRO A 89 10.85 -7.16 -14.70
C PRO A 89 10.22 -7.75 -15.97
N ALA A 90 10.95 -8.58 -16.73
CA ALA A 90 10.45 -9.27 -17.92
C ALA A 90 9.75 -10.61 -17.61
N ASN A 91 9.95 -11.17 -16.42
CA ASN A 91 9.38 -12.46 -16.01
C ASN A 91 7.86 -12.35 -15.75
N LYS A 92 7.05 -13.10 -16.51
CA LYS A 92 5.58 -13.05 -16.41
C LYS A 92 5.01 -13.54 -15.08
N ARG A 93 5.66 -14.50 -14.42
CA ARG A 93 5.26 -14.97 -13.10
C ARG A 93 5.54 -13.91 -12.03
N PHE A 94 6.64 -13.18 -12.16
CA PHE A 94 6.95 -12.04 -11.31
C PHE A 94 5.94 -10.89 -11.51
N GLN A 95 5.64 -10.52 -12.77
CA GLN A 95 4.62 -9.51 -13.09
C GLN A 95 3.25 -9.86 -12.47
N ALA A 96 2.82 -11.12 -12.59
CA ALA A 96 1.57 -11.59 -12.00
C ALA A 96 1.56 -11.52 -10.46
N HIS A 97 2.69 -11.83 -9.82
CA HIS A 97 2.83 -11.67 -8.38
C HIS A 97 2.72 -10.20 -7.95
N CYS A 98 3.46 -9.32 -8.64
CA CYS A 98 3.42 -7.88 -8.38
C CYS A 98 1.99 -7.32 -8.53
N ALA A 99 1.27 -7.72 -9.58
CA ALA A 99 -0.12 -7.34 -9.77
C ALA A 99 -1.04 -7.83 -8.64
N SER A 100 -0.85 -9.07 -8.18
CA SER A 100 -1.63 -9.63 -7.05
C SER A 100 -1.43 -8.83 -5.75
N VAL A 101 -0.22 -8.33 -5.51
CA VAL A 101 0.09 -7.51 -4.33
C VAL A 101 -0.54 -6.13 -4.44
N ILE A 102 -0.49 -5.50 -5.62
CA ILE A 102 -1.20 -4.23 -5.84
C ILE A 102 -2.70 -4.42 -5.60
N THR A 103 -3.31 -5.49 -6.13
CA THR A 103 -4.73 -5.80 -5.86
C THR A 103 -5.02 -5.98 -4.37
N ALA A 104 -4.15 -6.67 -3.62
CA ALA A 104 -4.32 -6.81 -2.18
C ALA A 104 -4.25 -5.47 -1.45
N LEU A 105 -3.28 -4.61 -1.79
CA LEU A 105 -3.19 -3.25 -1.27
C LEU A 105 -4.41 -2.41 -1.64
N ASN A 106 -4.97 -2.63 -2.83
CA ASN A 106 -6.19 -1.94 -3.26
C ASN A 106 -7.35 -2.26 -2.35
N ASN A 107 -7.62 -3.54 -2.16
CA ASN A 107 -8.74 -3.99 -1.33
C ASN A 107 -8.62 -3.47 0.10
N VAL A 108 -7.41 -3.46 0.66
CA VAL A 108 -7.17 -2.94 2.02
C VAL A 108 -7.38 -1.43 2.12
N ILE A 109 -6.86 -0.65 1.16
CA ILE A 109 -7.00 0.82 1.17
C ILE A 109 -8.44 1.26 0.87
N ASP A 110 -9.11 0.54 -0.02
CA ASP A 110 -10.50 0.81 -0.35
C ASP A 110 -11.42 0.45 0.85
N SER A 111 -11.06 -0.54 1.67
CA SER A 111 -11.79 -0.96 2.88
C SER A 111 -11.47 -0.18 4.16
N LEU A 112 -10.73 0.94 4.11
CA LEU A 112 -10.45 1.77 5.31
C LEU A 112 -11.71 2.33 6.02
N HIS A 113 -12.87 2.26 5.37
CA HIS A 113 -14.17 2.65 5.92
C HIS A 113 -14.98 1.44 6.46
N ASP A 114 -14.49 0.22 6.26
CA ASP A 114 -15.04 -1.02 6.81
C ASP A 114 -13.93 -1.79 7.56
N PRO A 115 -13.66 -1.42 8.82
CA PRO A 115 -12.54 -1.97 9.58
C PRO A 115 -12.62 -3.49 9.79
N ALA A 116 -13.84 -4.05 9.84
CA ALA A 116 -14.05 -5.48 10.01
C ALA A 116 -13.66 -6.26 8.75
N LEU A 117 -14.07 -5.78 7.57
CA LEU A 117 -13.65 -6.36 6.30
C LEU A 117 -12.15 -6.22 6.06
N MET A 118 -11.59 -5.06 6.40
CA MET A 118 -10.16 -4.79 6.33
C MET A 118 -9.37 -5.78 7.20
N GLU A 119 -9.77 -5.96 8.46
CA GLU A 119 -9.13 -6.87 9.41
C GLU A 119 -9.21 -8.32 8.95
N ALA A 120 -10.38 -8.81 8.53
CA ALA A 120 -10.54 -10.16 8.01
C ALA A 120 -9.63 -10.42 6.79
N SER A 121 -9.50 -9.43 5.90
CA SER A 121 -8.64 -9.52 4.71
C SER A 121 -7.15 -9.59 5.08
N LEU A 122 -6.70 -8.79 6.05
CA LEU A 122 -5.32 -8.77 6.54
C LEU A 122 -4.95 -10.04 7.29
N ILE A 123 -5.83 -10.54 8.16
CA ILE A 123 -5.61 -11.80 8.90
C ILE A 123 -5.46 -12.95 7.91
N SER A 124 -6.39 -13.09 6.96
CA SER A 124 -6.32 -14.13 5.94
C SER A 124 -5.05 -14.04 5.08
N LEU A 125 -4.60 -12.82 4.75
CA LEU A 125 -3.33 -12.59 4.06
C LEU A 125 -2.14 -13.05 4.92
N ALA A 126 -2.10 -12.66 6.19
CA ALA A 126 -1.02 -12.96 7.11
C ALA A 126 -0.91 -14.48 7.36
N GLU A 127 -2.03 -15.18 7.57
CA GLU A 127 -2.07 -16.63 7.75
C GLU A 127 -1.49 -17.38 6.55
N ARG A 128 -1.86 -16.99 5.32
CA ARG A 128 -1.30 -17.59 4.11
C ARG A 128 0.21 -17.42 4.00
N HIS A 129 0.76 -16.29 4.47
CA HIS A 129 2.21 -16.06 4.46
C HIS A 129 2.90 -16.79 5.60
N LYS A 130 2.32 -16.80 6.80
CA LYS A 130 2.81 -17.62 7.92
C LYS A 130 2.92 -19.09 7.54
N ASN A 131 1.90 -19.64 6.87
CA ASN A 131 1.88 -21.03 6.40
C ASN A 131 2.94 -21.33 5.32
N ARG A 132 3.46 -20.31 4.63
CA ARG A 132 4.56 -20.42 3.66
C ARG A 132 5.94 -20.19 4.29
N GLY A 133 5.99 -19.96 5.61
CA GLY A 133 7.21 -19.77 6.37
C GLY A 133 7.70 -18.33 6.46
N GLN A 134 6.88 -17.33 6.09
CA GLN A 134 7.27 -15.93 6.31
C GLN A 134 7.31 -15.60 7.80
N THR A 135 8.12 -14.60 8.17
CA THR A 135 8.25 -14.13 9.55
C THR A 135 7.67 -12.73 9.74
N LYS A 136 7.47 -12.35 11.01
CA LYS A 136 7.09 -10.97 11.38
C LYS A 136 8.12 -9.94 10.88
N GLU A 137 9.40 -10.27 11.00
CA GLU A 137 10.51 -9.40 10.58
C GLU A 137 10.47 -9.12 9.07
N GLU A 138 10.14 -10.12 8.26
CA GLU A 138 10.01 -9.96 6.80
C GLU A 138 8.87 -9.00 6.43
N PHE A 139 7.76 -9.01 7.18
CA PHE A 139 6.70 -8.00 7.03
C PHE A 139 7.13 -6.62 7.53
N GLN A 140 7.91 -6.52 8.60
CA GLN A 140 8.48 -5.23 9.05
C GLN A 140 9.37 -4.61 7.95
N ASN A 141 10.25 -5.42 7.36
CA ASN A 141 11.10 -5.03 6.24
C ASN A 141 10.29 -4.61 5.01
N LEU A 142 9.18 -5.31 4.71
CA LEU A 142 8.26 -4.92 3.64
C LEU A 142 7.65 -3.53 3.89
N LYS A 143 7.17 -3.27 5.11
CA LYS A 143 6.56 -1.99 5.50
C LYS A 143 7.52 -0.82 5.29
N GLU A 144 8.78 -0.97 5.70
CA GLU A 144 9.81 0.05 5.51
C GLU A 144 10.00 0.40 4.04
N VAL A 145 10.13 -0.63 3.18
CA VAL A 145 10.29 -0.42 1.74
C VAL A 145 9.04 0.20 1.12
N MET A 146 7.84 -0.13 1.60
CA MET A 146 6.59 0.51 1.16
C MET A 146 6.61 2.02 1.46
N LEU A 147 7.00 2.43 2.66
CA LEU A 147 7.11 3.85 3.03
C LEU A 147 8.14 4.59 2.17
N GLU A 148 9.33 3.99 1.96
CA GLU A 148 10.36 4.57 1.09
C GLU A 148 9.83 4.80 -0.33
N VAL A 149 9.15 3.79 -0.88
CA VAL A 149 8.64 3.82 -2.25
C VAL A 149 7.47 4.78 -2.40
N LEU A 150 6.55 4.85 -1.44
CA LEU A 150 5.47 5.84 -1.42
C LEU A 150 6.03 7.26 -1.41
N ARG A 151 7.03 7.53 -0.57
CA ARG A 151 7.71 8.83 -0.52
C ARG A 151 8.32 9.21 -1.87
N GLN A 152 8.98 8.26 -2.54
CA GLN A 152 9.59 8.52 -3.84
C GLN A 152 8.55 8.73 -4.93
N ALA A 153 7.52 7.89 -5.00
CA ALA A 153 6.46 7.97 -6.01
C ALA A 153 5.65 9.26 -5.90
N LEU A 154 5.33 9.69 -4.67
CA LEU A 154 4.55 10.92 -4.45
C LEU A 154 5.39 12.19 -4.60
N GLY A 155 6.70 12.12 -4.36
CA GLY A 155 7.62 13.24 -4.54
C GLY A 155 7.15 14.47 -3.76
N LYS A 156 6.88 15.58 -4.46
CA LYS A 156 6.38 16.83 -3.84
C LYS A 156 5.00 16.70 -3.19
N GLN A 157 4.21 15.70 -3.57
CA GLN A 157 2.90 15.42 -2.97
C GLN A 157 3.01 14.65 -1.64
N TYR A 158 4.19 14.16 -1.28
CA TYR A 158 4.45 13.54 0.02
C TYR A 158 4.68 14.62 1.09
N THR A 159 3.66 15.43 1.35
CA THR A 159 3.67 16.47 2.38
C THR A 159 3.73 15.85 3.79
N PRO A 160 4.06 16.62 4.85
CA PRO A 160 4.05 16.11 6.22
C PRO A 160 2.71 15.44 6.61
N GLU A 161 1.59 16.00 6.19
CA GLU A 161 0.25 15.45 6.48
C GLU A 161 0.01 14.13 5.75
N VAL A 162 0.47 14.01 4.50
CA VAL A 162 0.39 12.77 3.71
C VAL A 162 1.30 11.71 4.33
N ALA A 163 2.52 12.09 4.74
CA ALA A 163 3.46 11.20 5.39
C ALA A 163 2.91 10.65 6.71
N GLU A 164 2.30 11.51 7.54
CA GLU A 164 1.65 11.10 8.78
C GLU A 164 0.48 10.15 8.53
N ALA A 165 -0.39 10.48 7.56
CA ALA A 165 -1.53 9.65 7.21
C ALA A 165 -1.11 8.25 6.73
N TRP A 166 -0.09 8.16 5.87
CA TRP A 166 0.47 6.89 5.42
C TRP A 166 1.15 6.11 6.54
N SER A 167 1.92 6.77 7.41
CA SER A 167 2.54 6.10 8.56
C SER A 167 1.49 5.47 9.46
N LYS A 168 0.50 6.24 9.92
CA LYS A 168 -0.58 5.75 10.78
C LYS A 168 -1.37 4.62 10.13
N THR A 169 -1.64 4.74 8.84
CA THR A 169 -2.35 3.69 8.10
C THR A 169 -1.52 2.41 8.09
N LEU A 170 -0.26 2.47 7.66
CA LEU A 170 0.59 1.27 7.64
C LEU A 170 0.89 0.74 9.05
N ASP A 171 0.98 1.59 10.06
CA ASP A 171 1.09 1.18 11.47
C ASP A 171 -0.12 0.33 11.88
N GLY A 172 -1.34 0.80 11.63
CA GLY A 172 -2.57 0.07 11.93
C GLY A 172 -2.68 -1.24 11.17
N LEU A 173 -2.47 -1.19 9.84
CA LEU A 173 -2.57 -2.37 8.98
C LEU A 173 -1.55 -3.46 9.37
N PHE A 174 -0.29 -3.09 9.57
CA PHE A 174 0.74 -4.05 9.91
C PHE A 174 0.62 -4.55 11.36
N THR A 175 0.08 -3.75 12.28
CA THR A 175 -0.23 -4.23 13.64
C THR A 175 -1.17 -5.43 13.59
N LYS A 176 -2.22 -5.39 12.74
CA LYS A 176 -3.13 -6.52 12.53
C LYS A 176 -2.42 -7.74 11.93
N ILE A 177 -1.54 -7.53 10.95
CA ILE A 177 -0.71 -8.60 10.38
C ILE A 177 0.15 -9.25 11.48
N TYR A 178 0.81 -8.45 12.32
CA TYR A 178 1.72 -8.95 13.35
C TYR A 178 1.05 -9.79 14.42
N GLN A 179 -0.25 -9.60 14.68
CA GLN A 179 -1.02 -10.41 15.63
C GLN A 179 -1.00 -11.89 15.23
N VAL A 180 -1.10 -12.19 13.94
CA VAL A 180 -1.07 -13.57 13.41
C VAL A 180 0.30 -14.23 13.61
N PHE A 181 1.38 -13.46 13.64
CA PHE A 181 2.74 -13.98 13.88
C PHE A 181 3.09 -14.10 15.36
N ALA A 182 2.26 -13.56 16.26
CA ALA A 182 2.45 -13.64 17.72
C ALA A 182 1.69 -14.83 18.36
N SER A 183 0.67 -15.35 17.68
CA SER A 183 -0.06 -16.58 18.04
C SER A 183 0.68 -17.83 17.59
#